data_AF-A0A497RR54-F1
#
_entry.id   AF-A0A497RR54-F1
#
_cell.length_a   1.000
_cell.length_b   1.000
_cell.length_c   1.000
_cell.angle_alpha   90.00
_cell.angle_beta   90.00
_cell.angle_gamma   90.00
#
_symmetry.space_group_name_H-M   'P 1'
#
loop_
_entity.id
_entity.type
_entity.pdbx_description
1 polymer ?
#
loop_
_entity_poly.entity_id
_entity_poly.type
_entity_poly.pdbx_seq_one_letter_code
_entity_poly.pdbx_strand_id
1 'polypeptide(L)'
;MKIGHDLSEEEIFSRVKEFWDLSGKFPLPRFELRCPICNASDDDIILREITFTVRRAGGIPYRANVSFKCTRCSFTWVHGVPITHEMAKAHGLDKGYARGYNWREIRKEAER
;
A
#
# COMPACT_ATOMS: atom_id res chain seq x y z
N MET A 1 7.20 -23.39 -14.56
CA MET A 1 7.24 -22.53 -13.36
C MET A 1 5.83 -22.37 -12.85
N LYS A 2 5.44 -23.06 -11.77
CA LYS A 2 4.10 -22.90 -11.18
C LYS A 2 4.08 -21.57 -10.44
N ILE A 3 3.58 -20.53 -11.09
CA ILE A 3 3.30 -19.23 -10.47
C ILE A 3 1.97 -19.40 -9.73
N GLY A 4 2.03 -19.70 -8.44
CA GLY A 4 0.83 -19.95 -7.64
C GLY A 4 1.14 -20.93 -6.52
N HIS A 5 1.84 -20.47 -5.50
CA HIS A 5 1.64 -21.04 -4.18
C HIS A 5 0.34 -20.42 -3.66
N ASP A 6 -0.66 -21.26 -3.37
CA ASP A 6 -1.84 -20.89 -2.59
C ASP A 6 -1.40 -20.57 -1.16
N LEU A 7 -0.75 -19.41 -0.98
CA LEU A 7 -0.43 -18.90 0.34
C LEU A 7 -1.75 -18.63 1.05
N SER A 8 -1.88 -19.16 2.26
CA SER A 8 -2.97 -18.80 3.15
C SER A 8 -2.96 -17.29 3.43
N GLU A 9 -4.12 -16.77 3.82
CA GLU A 9 -4.25 -15.35 4.21
C GLU A 9 -3.26 -14.99 5.34
N GLU A 10 -3.05 -15.91 6.28
CA GLU A 10 -2.09 -15.76 7.38
C GLU A 10 -0.65 -15.62 6.87
N GLU A 11 -0.21 -16.51 5.98
CA GLU A 11 1.13 -16.42 5.38
C GLU A 11 1.33 -15.14 4.57
N ILE A 12 0.30 -14.70 3.84
CA ILE A 12 0.35 -13.44 3.10
C ILE A 12 0.53 -12.28 4.07
N PHE A 13 -0.28 -12.19 5.12
CA PHE A 13 -0.17 -11.09 6.07
C PHE A 13 1.09 -11.14 6.92
N SER A 14 1.61 -12.33 7.23
CA SER A 14 2.93 -12.48 7.87
C SER A 14 4.01 -11.80 7.04
N ARG A 15 4.09 -12.10 5.74
CA ARG A 15 5.05 -11.46 4.82
C ARG A 15 4.79 -9.97 4.61
N VAL A 16 3.53 -9.57 4.46
CA VAL A 16 3.20 -8.15 4.26
C VAL A 16 3.64 -7.32 5.46
N LYS A 17 3.43 -7.82 6.69
CA LYS A 17 3.80 -7.11 7.93
C LYS A 17 5.31 -6.96 8.12
N GLU A 18 6.13 -7.80 7.48
CA GLU A 18 7.60 -7.63 7.48
C GLU A 18 8.01 -6.34 6.75
N PHE A 19 7.32 -5.99 5.66
CA PHE A 19 7.65 -4.85 4.81
C PHE A 19 6.74 -3.63 5.02
N TRP A 20 5.57 -3.82 5.61
CA TRP A 20 4.55 -2.78 5.75
C TRP A 20 4.02 -2.72 7.17
N ASP A 21 3.92 -1.52 7.70
CA ASP A 21 3.15 -1.25 8.90
C ASP A 21 1.67 -1.15 8.55
N LEU A 22 0.88 -2.10 9.07
CA LEU A 22 -0.57 -2.14 8.91
C LEU A 22 -1.32 -1.76 10.20
N SER A 23 -0.62 -1.30 11.24
CA SER A 23 -1.23 -0.98 12.54
C SER A 23 -1.99 0.35 12.54
N GLY A 24 -1.62 1.27 11.65
CA GLY A 24 -2.24 2.59 11.52
C GLY A 24 -3.40 2.65 10.53
N LYS A 25 -3.79 3.88 10.20
CA LYS A 25 -4.82 4.15 9.18
C LYS A 25 -4.33 3.87 7.76
N PHE A 26 -3.04 4.07 7.48
CA PHE A 26 -2.47 3.84 6.16
C PHE A 26 -1.39 2.78 6.24
N PRO A 27 -1.22 1.93 5.20
CA PRO A 27 -0.06 1.09 5.09
C PRO A 27 1.18 1.94 4.81
N LEU A 28 2.17 1.88 5.70
CA LEU A 28 3.43 2.60 5.56
C LEU A 28 4.59 1.60 5.37
N PRO A 29 5.56 1.88 4.48
CA PRO A 29 6.69 0.97 4.30
C PRO A 29 7.59 0.95 5.55
N ARG A 30 8.13 -0.22 5.88
CA ARG A 30 9.14 -0.43 6.94
C ARG A 30 10.57 -0.53 6.39
N PHE A 31 10.72 -0.39 5.09
CA PHE A 31 11.99 -0.50 4.37
C PHE A 31 12.35 0.83 3.73
N GLU A 32 13.64 1.04 3.48
CA GLU A 32 14.14 2.21 2.73
C GLU A 32 13.65 2.13 1.28
N LEU A 33 12.96 3.17 0.78
CA LEU A 33 12.56 3.19 -0.62
C LEU A 33 13.76 3.52 -1.51
N ARG A 34 13.79 2.88 -2.69
CA ARG A 34 14.73 3.19 -3.77
C ARG A 34 13.96 3.35 -5.07
N CYS A 35 14.31 4.36 -5.86
CA CYS A 35 13.67 4.53 -7.16
C CYS A 35 14.08 3.37 -8.08
N PRO A 36 13.15 2.60 -8.65
CA PRO A 36 13.48 1.45 -9.48
C PRO A 36 14.12 1.83 -10.83
N ILE A 37 14.11 3.11 -11.21
CA ILE A 37 14.68 3.60 -12.47
C ILE A 37 16.06 4.23 -12.28
N CYS A 38 16.22 5.12 -11.30
CA CYS A 38 17.46 5.88 -11.11
C CYS A 38 18.17 5.61 -9.78
N ASN A 39 17.65 4.68 -8.98
CA ASN A 39 18.18 4.29 -7.67
C ASN A 39 18.34 5.45 -6.66
N ALA A 40 17.60 6.55 -6.85
CA ALA A 40 17.50 7.63 -5.86
C ALA A 40 17.04 7.08 -4.51
N SER A 41 17.55 7.67 -3.41
CA SER A 41 17.24 7.28 -2.03
C SER A 41 15.83 7.72 -1.62
N ASP A 42 15.43 7.29 -0.41
CA ASP A 42 14.13 7.57 0.18
C ASP A 42 13.80 9.08 0.25
N ASP A 43 14.79 9.94 0.52
CA ASP A 43 14.63 11.39 0.55
C ASP A 43 14.16 12.01 -0.78
N ASP A 44 14.45 11.34 -1.91
CA ASP A 44 14.03 11.74 -3.25
C ASP A 44 12.68 11.10 -3.65
N ILE A 45 11.98 10.47 -2.72
CA ILE A 45 10.75 9.72 -2.97
C ILE A 45 9.62 10.31 -2.15
N ILE A 46 8.56 10.71 -2.84
CA ILE A 46 7.34 11.19 -2.20
C ILE A 46 6.23 10.16 -2.33
N LEU A 47 5.51 9.95 -1.24
CA LEU A 47 4.20 9.32 -1.28
C LEU A 47 3.21 10.28 -1.95
N ARG A 48 2.62 9.86 -3.07
CA ARG A 48 1.74 10.71 -3.89
C ARG A 48 0.28 10.56 -3.50
N GLU A 49 -0.19 9.31 -3.45
CA GLU A 49 -1.58 8.95 -3.20
C GLU A 49 -1.68 7.52 -2.67
N ILE A 50 -2.74 7.23 -1.92
CA ILE A 50 -3.13 5.87 -1.52
C ILE A 50 -4.58 5.66 -1.92
N THR A 51 -4.85 4.59 -2.68
CA THR A 51 -6.22 4.20 -3.06
C THR A 51 -6.59 2.84 -2.52
N PHE A 52 -7.61 2.81 -1.66
CA PHE A 52 -8.20 1.61 -1.09
C PHE A 52 -9.23 1.01 -2.06
N THR A 53 -9.12 -0.28 -2.34
CA THR A 53 -9.93 -0.98 -3.34
C THR A 53 -10.35 -2.38 -2.88
N VAL A 54 -11.47 -2.86 -3.40
CA VAL A 54 -11.93 -4.25 -3.24
C VAL A 54 -11.65 -5.01 -4.53
N ARG A 55 -10.98 -6.17 -4.42
CA ARG A 55 -10.75 -7.10 -5.52
C ARG A 55 -11.93 -8.07 -5.62
N ARG A 56 -12.54 -8.16 -6.80
CA ARG A 56 -13.74 -8.99 -7.04
C ARG A 56 -13.46 -10.49 -7.25
N ALA A 57 -12.21 -10.90 -7.45
CA ALA A 57 -11.86 -12.30 -7.74
C ALA A 57 -10.51 -12.71 -7.14
N GLY A 58 -10.53 -13.83 -6.39
CA GLY A 58 -9.37 -14.60 -5.92
C GLY A 58 -8.47 -13.91 -4.88
N GLY A 59 -8.19 -14.63 -3.78
CA GLY A 59 -7.23 -14.22 -2.74
C GLY A 59 -7.76 -13.12 -1.79
N ILE A 60 -6.84 -12.35 -1.19
CA ILE A 60 -7.19 -11.29 -0.23
C ILE A 60 -8.03 -10.19 -0.90
N PRO A 61 -9.24 -9.90 -0.39
CA PRO A 61 -10.22 -9.04 -1.06
C PRO A 61 -9.86 -7.56 -0.98
N TYR A 62 -9.14 -7.12 0.05
CA TYR A 62 -8.85 -5.71 0.27
C TYR A 62 -7.41 -5.35 -0.05
N ARG A 63 -7.24 -4.23 -0.76
CA ARG A 63 -5.92 -3.72 -1.13
C ARG A 63 -5.85 -2.21 -0.98
N ALA A 64 -4.67 -1.73 -0.63
CA ALA A 64 -4.27 -0.35 -0.77
C ALA A 64 -3.23 -0.23 -1.88
N ASN A 65 -3.52 0.58 -2.89
CA ASN A 65 -2.58 0.95 -3.94
C ASN A 65 -1.80 2.17 -3.46
N VAL A 66 -0.57 1.94 -3.00
CA VAL A 66 0.32 2.98 -2.46
C VAL A 66 1.20 3.50 -3.61
N SER A 67 0.96 4.74 -4.04
CA SER A 67 1.68 5.35 -5.16
C SER A 67 2.81 6.24 -4.67
N PHE A 68 4.00 6.02 -5.24
CA PHE A 68 5.18 6.83 -5.02
C PHE A 68 5.60 7.56 -6.28
N LYS A 69 6.31 8.68 -6.11
CA LYS A 69 6.95 9.42 -7.19
C LYS A 69 8.38 9.75 -6.79
N CYS A 70 9.34 9.47 -7.68
CA CYS A 70 10.70 9.96 -7.55
C CYS A 70 10.75 11.43 -8.00
N THR A 71 11.27 12.31 -7.16
CA THR A 71 11.44 13.74 -7.47
C THR A 71 12.59 13.96 -8.46
N ARG A 72 13.60 13.07 -8.47
CA ARG A 72 14.78 13.15 -9.33
C ARG A 72 14.50 12.82 -10.81
N CYS A 73 13.86 11.68 -11.08
CA CYS A 73 13.60 11.23 -12.46
C CYS A 73 12.12 11.30 -12.87
N SER A 74 11.24 11.79 -11.98
CA SER A 74 9.79 11.87 -12.18
C SER A 74 9.06 10.52 -12.38
N PHE A 75 9.75 9.39 -12.26
CA PHE A 75 9.12 8.08 -12.37
C PHE A 75 8.12 7.84 -11.23
N THR A 76 6.97 7.27 -11.56
CA THR A 76 5.92 6.91 -10.61
C THR A 76 5.70 5.41 -10.61
N TRP A 77 5.52 4.81 -9.44
CA TRP A 77 5.17 3.41 -9.30
C TRP A 77 4.16 3.20 -8.19
N VAL A 78 3.56 2.00 -8.16
CA VAL A 78 2.49 1.65 -7.23
C VAL A 78 2.79 0.29 -6.61
N HIS A 79 2.70 0.21 -5.28
CA HIS A 79 2.66 -1.05 -4.55
C HIS A 79 1.20 -1.41 -4.24
N GLY A 80 0.77 -2.58 -4.68
CA GLY A 80 -0.52 -3.15 -4.29
C GLY A 80 -0.38 -3.93 -2.98
N VAL A 81 -0.70 -3.29 -1.86
CA VAL A 81 -0.53 -3.84 -0.52
C VAL A 81 -1.83 -4.52 -0.07
N PRO A 82 -1.83 -5.84 0.25
CA PRO A 82 -2.94 -6.47 0.95
C PRO A 82 -3.14 -5.83 2.32
N ILE A 83 -4.39 -5.51 2.68
CA ILE A 83 -4.70 -4.85 3.96
C ILE A 83 -5.69 -5.67 4.77
N THR A 84 -5.64 -5.52 6.09
CA THR A 84 -6.50 -6.28 7.00
C THR A 84 -7.96 -5.85 6.86
N HIS A 85 -8.87 -6.71 7.34
CA HIS A 85 -10.30 -6.42 7.36
C HIS A 85 -10.63 -5.18 8.21
N GLU A 86 -9.89 -4.98 9.31
CA GLU A 86 -10.05 -3.83 10.21
C GLU A 86 -9.70 -2.52 9.51
N MET A 87 -8.56 -2.48 8.80
CA MET A 87 -8.16 -1.33 8.00
C MET A 87 -9.19 -1.08 6.88
N ALA A 88 -9.63 -2.13 6.18
CA ALA A 88 -10.64 -2.02 5.15
C ALA A 88 -11.96 -1.40 5.66
N LYS A 89 -12.42 -1.84 6.84
CA LYS A 89 -13.60 -1.30 7.51
C LYS A 89 -13.41 0.17 7.90
N ALA A 90 -12.24 0.57 8.40
CA ALA A 90 -11.93 1.96 8.73
C ALA A 90 -12.03 2.89 7.50
N HIS A 91 -11.83 2.36 6.29
CA HIS A 91 -11.99 3.08 5.04
C HIS A 91 -13.36 2.94 4.37
N GLY A 92 -14.27 2.14 4.94
CA GLY A 92 -15.62 1.95 4.41
C GLY A 92 -15.69 1.04 3.17
N LEU A 93 -14.69 0.16 2.99
CA LEU A 93 -14.64 -0.77 1.86
C LEU A 93 -15.68 -1.89 1.94
N ASP A 94 -16.20 -2.18 3.14
CA ASP A 94 -17.31 -3.10 3.39
C ASP A 94 -18.61 -2.70 2.65
N LYS A 95 -18.74 -1.40 2.32
CA LYS A 95 -19.85 -0.87 1.52
C LYS A 95 -19.58 -0.86 0.01
N GLY A 96 -18.43 -1.38 -0.42
CA GLY A 96 -18.06 -1.52 -1.83
C GLY A 96 -17.49 -0.27 -2.51
N TYR A 97 -17.24 0.81 -1.76
CA TYR A 97 -16.69 2.05 -2.32
C TYR A 97 -15.16 2.08 -2.21
N ALA A 98 -14.49 2.34 -3.34
CA ALA A 98 -13.07 2.67 -3.33
C ALA A 98 -12.85 4.05 -2.67
N ARG A 99 -11.75 4.21 -1.96
CA ARG A 99 -11.41 5.47 -1.28
C ARG A 99 -9.97 5.89 -1.57
N GLY A 100 -9.81 7.07 -2.15
CA GLY A 100 -8.50 7.67 -2.44
C GLY A 100 -8.13 8.75 -1.43
N TYR A 101 -6.83 8.88 -1.17
CA TYR A 101 -6.24 9.96 -0.38
C TYR A 101 -5.02 10.50 -1.12
N ASN A 102 -4.88 11.82 -1.17
CA ASN A 102 -3.65 12.45 -1.65
C ASN A 102 -2.64 12.63 -0.50
N TRP A 103 -1.39 12.96 -0.85
CA TRP A 103 -0.30 13.13 0.12
C TRP A 103 -0.61 14.13 1.25
N ARG A 104 -1.38 15.20 0.99
CA ARG A 104 -1.71 16.20 2.01
C ARG A 104 -2.65 15.62 3.06
N GLU A 105 -3.60 14.80 2.63
CA GLU A 105 -4.54 14.11 3.52
C GLU A 105 -3.84 13.03 4.33
N ILE A 106 -2.96 12.26 3.69
CA ILE A 106 -2.18 11.21 4.36
C ILE A 106 -1.27 11.83 5.44
N ARG A 107 -0.54 12.90 5.10
CA ARG A 107 0.36 13.57 6.05
C ARG A 107 -0.38 14.10 7.29
N LYS A 108 -1.52 14.77 7.10
CA LYS A 108 -2.34 15.30 8.21
C LYS A 108 -2.81 14.23 9.20
N GLU A 109 -2.94 13.01 8.74
CA GLU A 109 -3.47 11.88 9.50
C GLU A 109 -2.37 11.01 10.09
N ALA A 110 -1.16 11.01 9.51
CA ALA A 110 0.01 10.34 10.05
C ALA A 110 0.72 11.14 11.17
N GLU A 111 0.51 12.46 11.21
CA GLU A 111 1.04 13.37 12.25
C GLU A 111 0.14 13.47 13.51
N ARG A 112 -0.98 12.74 13.58
CA ARG A 112 -1.92 12.73 14.73
C ARG A 112 -1.74 11.50 15.59
#